data_AF-A0A836SK00-F1
#
_entry.id   AF-A0A836SK00-F1
#
_cell.length_a   1.000
_cell.length_b   1.000
_cell.length_c   1.000
_cell.angle_alpha   90.00
_cell.angle_beta   90.00
_cell.angle_gamma   90.00
#
_symmetry.space_group_name_H-M   'P 1'
#
loop_
_entity.id
_entity.type
_entity.pdbx_description
1 polymer ?
#
loop_
_entity_poly.entity_id
_entity_poly.type
_entity_poly.pdbx_seq_one_letter_code
_entity_poly.pdbx_strand_id
1 'polypeptide(L)'
;MSQFILCRGDLKGSEIISELKIIPLTQNHTFLWHVAHKIFQPLETVEKLWFLSRQENDDFDMLFTQAQHDIYSGKSLEETLLGKFLSFAIDSVDEIVMWYANDWDDLTLVYDKKEFLFLVKEGLENSMCEAYLRYIRRDVVSTK
;
A
#
# COMPACT_ATOMS: atom_id res chain seq x y z
N MET A 1 -12.53 11.70 -1.89
CA MET A 1 -11.41 11.52 -0.93
C MET A 1 -10.99 10.10 -1.14
N SER A 2 -9.70 9.84 -1.28
CA SER A 2 -9.23 8.56 -1.81
C SER A 2 -8.33 7.87 -0.81
N GLN A 3 -8.39 6.54 -0.79
CA GLN A 3 -7.44 5.66 -0.16
C GLN A 3 -6.15 5.67 -0.97
N PHE A 4 -4.99 5.52 -0.36
CA PHE A 4 -3.71 5.49 -1.06
C PHE A 4 -2.89 4.30 -0.59
N ILE A 5 -2.01 3.81 -1.48
CA ILE A 5 -0.96 2.85 -1.15
C ILE A 5 0.35 3.37 -1.71
N LEU A 6 1.35 3.55 -0.83
CA LEU A 6 2.73 3.79 -1.20
C LEU A 6 3.59 2.61 -0.80
N CYS A 7 4.54 2.27 -1.66
CA CYS A 7 5.55 1.25 -1.39
C CYS A 7 6.93 1.87 -1.53
N ARG A 8 7.83 1.54 -0.62
CA ARG A 8 9.24 1.93 -0.67
C ARG A 8 10.12 0.71 -0.79
N GLY A 9 10.97 0.68 -1.82
CA GLY A 9 11.95 -0.38 -2.04
C GLY A 9 11.88 -0.95 -3.45
N ASP A 10 12.45 -2.13 -3.63
CA ASP A 10 12.47 -2.82 -4.93
C ASP A 10 11.22 -3.68 -5.12
N LEU A 11 10.29 -3.23 -5.98
CA LEU A 11 9.17 -4.06 -6.46
C LEU A 11 9.65 -5.04 -7.55
N LYS A 12 10.45 -6.04 -7.19
CA LYS A 12 10.92 -7.09 -8.12
C LYS A 12 9.85 -8.16 -8.32
N GLY A 13 9.40 -8.43 -9.55
CA GLY A 13 8.31 -9.39 -9.81
C GLY A 13 6.93 -8.73 -9.92
N SER A 14 6.90 -7.41 -10.00
CA SER A 14 5.68 -6.62 -10.01
C SER A 14 4.88 -6.80 -11.32
N GLU A 15 5.56 -7.27 -12.36
CA GLU A 15 5.00 -7.74 -13.63
C GLU A 15 4.05 -8.94 -13.50
N ILE A 16 4.03 -9.61 -12.34
CA ILE A 16 3.19 -10.79 -12.09
C ILE A 16 1.69 -10.42 -11.99
N ILE A 17 1.36 -9.17 -11.68
CA ILE A 17 -0.03 -8.72 -11.54
C ILE A 17 -0.40 -7.83 -12.72
N SER A 18 -0.77 -8.47 -13.84
CA SER A 18 -1.11 -7.78 -15.11
C SER A 18 -2.27 -6.78 -15.00
N GLU A 19 -3.09 -6.90 -13.95
CA GLU A 19 -4.26 -6.07 -13.69
C GLU A 19 -3.93 -4.78 -12.91
N LEU A 20 -2.69 -4.62 -12.43
CA LEU A 20 -2.24 -3.43 -11.70
C LEU A 20 -1.11 -2.72 -12.43
N LYS A 21 -1.26 -1.40 -12.58
CA LYS A 21 -0.18 -0.51 -13.00
C LYS A 21 0.56 -0.03 -11.76
N ILE A 22 1.85 -0.37 -11.72
CA ILE A 22 2.75 0.05 -10.63
C ILE A 22 3.56 1.22 -11.17
N ILE A 23 3.35 2.38 -10.58
CA ILE A 23 3.81 3.66 -11.11
C ILE A 23 4.93 4.18 -10.21
N PRO A 24 6.11 4.52 -10.75
CA PRO A 24 7.14 5.17 -9.97
C PRO A 24 6.65 6.54 -9.50
N LEU A 25 6.80 6.81 -8.20
CA LEU A 25 6.47 8.10 -7.64
C LEU A 25 7.53 9.12 -8.04
N THR A 26 7.09 10.18 -8.69
CA THR A 26 7.93 11.31 -9.13
C THR A 26 7.36 12.65 -8.65
N GLN A 27 8.16 13.71 -8.75
CA GLN A 27 7.77 15.09 -8.39
C GLN A 27 6.51 15.60 -9.09
N ASN A 28 6.14 15.03 -10.26
CA ASN A 28 4.91 15.39 -10.96
C ASN A 28 3.64 14.96 -10.21
N HIS A 29 3.74 14.04 -9.25
CA HIS A 29 2.65 13.60 -8.41
C HIS A 29 2.62 14.43 -7.11
N THR A 30 2.45 15.76 -7.25
CA THR A 30 2.73 16.76 -6.20
C THR A 30 2.22 16.38 -4.80
N PHE A 31 0.97 15.91 -4.69
CA PHE A 31 0.39 15.51 -3.41
C PHE A 31 1.08 14.29 -2.80
N LEU A 32 1.12 13.18 -3.54
CA LEU A 32 1.74 11.93 -3.08
C LEU A 32 3.23 12.11 -2.79
N TRP A 33 3.92 12.89 -3.63
CA TRP A 33 5.32 13.25 -3.44
C TRP A 33 5.54 13.95 -2.10
N HIS A 34 4.72 14.95 -1.77
CA HIS A 34 4.79 15.68 -0.51
C HIS A 34 4.51 14.79 0.71
N VAL A 35 3.47 13.96 0.64
CA VAL A 35 3.10 13.02 1.71
C VAL A 35 4.21 12.00 1.93
N ALA A 36 4.71 11.38 0.86
CA ALA A 36 5.83 10.44 0.93
C ALA A 36 7.05 11.08 1.60
N HIS A 37 7.39 12.31 1.20
CA HIS A 37 8.50 13.03 1.81
C HIS A 37 8.32 13.31 3.30
N LYS A 38 7.10 13.36 3.83
CA LYS A 38 6.87 13.52 5.28
C LYS A 38 6.94 12.19 6.02
N ILE A 39 6.33 11.14 5.45
CA ILE A 39 6.29 9.80 6.06
C ILE A 39 7.70 9.18 6.12
N PHE A 40 8.52 9.42 5.09
CA PHE A 40 9.84 8.79 4.93
C PHE A 40 11.04 9.72 5.33
N GLN A 41 10.85 10.84 6.06
CA GLN A 41 11.95 11.79 6.40
C GLN A 41 13.11 11.21 7.25
N PRO A 42 14.35 11.75 7.14
CA PRO A 42 14.99 12.39 5.99
C PRO A 42 16.07 11.44 5.42
N LEU A 43 15.76 10.72 4.35
CA LEU A 43 16.74 9.86 3.69
C LEU A 43 17.18 10.52 2.38
N GLU A 44 18.45 10.90 2.34
CA GLU A 44 19.14 11.65 1.27
C GLU A 44 19.30 10.89 -0.05
N THR A 45 18.71 9.71 -0.18
CA THR A 45 18.81 8.89 -1.38
C THR A 45 17.47 8.79 -2.08
N VAL A 46 17.51 8.77 -3.42
CA VAL A 46 16.38 8.51 -4.31
C VAL A 46 15.87 7.09 -4.03
N GLU A 47 15.07 6.95 -2.98
CA GLU A 47 14.41 5.70 -2.65
C GLU A 47 13.37 5.40 -3.73
N LYS A 48 13.36 4.16 -4.22
CA LYS A 48 12.40 3.68 -5.21
C LYS A 48 11.02 3.66 -4.57
N LEU A 49 10.27 4.75 -4.75
CA LEU A 49 8.92 4.91 -4.28
C LEU A 49 7.95 4.57 -5.40
N TRP A 50 6.89 3.86 -5.04
CA TRP A 50 5.90 3.37 -5.98
C TRP A 50 4.50 3.59 -5.42
N PHE A 51 3.56 3.80 -6.32
CA PHE A 51 2.14 3.76 -6.02
C PHE A 51 1.41 2.91 -7.06
N LEU A 52 0.16 2.58 -6.78
CA LEU A 52 -0.64 1.66 -7.58
C LEU A 52 -1.77 2.39 -8.27
N SER A 53 -2.14 1.94 -9.47
CA SER A 53 -3.40 2.30 -10.10
C SER A 53 -3.89 1.15 -10.98
N ARG A 54 -5.20 1.04 -11.20
CA ARG A 54 -5.76 0.02 -12.11
C ARG A 54 -5.59 0.41 -13.59
N GLN A 55 -5.67 1.71 -13.92
CA GLN A 55 -5.51 2.27 -15.29
C GLN A 55 -5.00 3.72 -15.25
N GLU A 56 -4.67 4.32 -16.40
CA GLU A 56 -4.39 5.76 -16.48
C GLU A 56 -5.67 6.54 -16.09
N ASN A 57 -5.64 7.13 -14.88
CA ASN A 57 -6.71 7.90 -14.23
C ASN A 57 -7.67 7.14 -13.29
N ASP A 58 -7.41 5.86 -12.97
CA ASP A 58 -8.26 5.14 -12.02
C ASP A 58 -7.93 5.50 -10.57
N ASP A 59 -8.99 5.76 -9.80
CA ASP A 59 -8.97 6.06 -8.38
C ASP A 59 -8.56 4.82 -7.57
N PHE A 60 -7.67 5.02 -6.61
CA PHE A 60 -7.17 4.00 -5.69
C PHE A 60 -8.31 3.36 -4.87
N ASP A 61 -9.39 4.10 -4.63
CA ASP A 61 -10.60 3.63 -3.97
C ASP A 61 -11.20 2.37 -4.62
N MET A 62 -11.04 2.24 -5.94
CA MET A 62 -11.56 1.08 -6.66
C MET A 62 -10.86 -0.22 -6.27
N LEU A 63 -9.63 -0.18 -5.76
CA LEU A 63 -8.91 -1.38 -5.35
C LEU A 63 -9.43 -1.89 -3.99
N PHE A 64 -9.68 -0.98 -3.04
CA PHE A 64 -10.22 -1.30 -1.72
C PHE A 64 -11.69 -1.74 -1.82
N THR A 65 -12.52 -0.98 -2.51
CA THR A 65 -13.94 -1.32 -2.71
C THR A 65 -14.12 -2.65 -3.45
N GLN A 66 -13.28 -2.95 -4.45
CA GLN A 66 -13.28 -4.26 -5.11
C GLN A 66 -12.86 -5.39 -4.16
N ALA A 67 -11.83 -5.18 -3.34
CA ALA A 67 -11.39 -6.17 -2.37
C ALA A 67 -12.46 -6.44 -1.30
N GLN A 68 -13.14 -5.40 -0.81
CA GLN A 68 -14.27 -5.53 0.10
C GLN A 68 -15.44 -6.30 -0.54
N HIS A 69 -15.81 -5.97 -1.78
CA HIS A 69 -16.85 -6.70 -2.51
C HIS A 69 -16.49 -8.20 -2.65
N ASP A 70 -15.24 -8.49 -3.00
CA ASP A 70 -14.75 -9.86 -3.15
C ASP A 70 -14.80 -10.63 -1.82
N ILE A 71 -14.44 -9.99 -0.71
CA ILE A 71 -14.51 -10.57 0.64
C ILE A 71 -15.97 -10.86 1.02
N TYR A 72 -16.89 -9.91 0.80
CA TYR A 72 -18.32 -10.14 1.04
C TYR A 72 -18.94 -11.19 0.12
N SER A 73 -18.31 -11.44 -1.03
CA SER A 73 -18.67 -12.54 -1.93
C SER A 73 -18.08 -13.90 -1.50
N GLY A 74 -17.37 -13.95 -0.36
CA GLY A 74 -16.82 -15.18 0.23
C GLY A 74 -15.38 -15.48 -0.14
N LYS A 75 -14.67 -14.58 -0.83
CA LYS A 75 -13.22 -14.75 -1.08
C LYS A 75 -12.40 -14.41 0.17
N SER A 76 -11.25 -15.04 0.31
CA SER A 76 -10.20 -14.59 1.24
C SER A 76 -9.50 -13.33 0.72
N LEU A 77 -8.77 -12.63 1.60
CA LEU A 77 -7.99 -11.44 1.21
C LEU A 77 -6.98 -11.83 0.12
N GLU A 78 -6.30 -12.94 0.29
CA GLU A 78 -5.26 -13.49 -0.59
C GLU A 78 -5.79 -13.80 -2.01
N GLU A 79 -7.09 -14.03 -2.15
CA GLU A 79 -7.73 -14.26 -3.46
C GLU A 79 -8.10 -12.94 -4.18
N THR A 80 -8.18 -11.82 -3.46
CA THR A 80 -8.47 -10.50 -4.03
C THR A 80 -7.26 -9.93 -4.79
N LEU A 81 -7.51 -8.99 -5.70
CA LEU A 81 -6.43 -8.30 -6.41
C LEU A 81 -5.50 -7.53 -5.44
N LEU A 82 -6.07 -6.89 -4.42
CA LEU A 82 -5.32 -6.19 -3.38
C LEU A 82 -4.45 -7.16 -2.58
N GLY A 83 -5.02 -8.26 -2.07
CA GLY A 83 -4.28 -9.21 -1.26
C GLY A 83 -3.19 -9.96 -2.03
N LYS A 84 -3.40 -10.27 -3.32
CA LYS A 84 -2.34 -10.77 -4.21
C LYS A 84 -1.19 -9.78 -4.31
N PHE A 85 -1.51 -8.51 -4.52
CA PHE A 85 -0.51 -7.44 -4.53
C PHE A 85 0.24 -7.34 -3.21
N LEU A 86 -0.46 -7.31 -2.08
CA LEU A 86 0.17 -7.17 -0.76
C LEU A 86 1.05 -8.37 -0.41
N SER A 87 0.59 -9.59 -0.70
CA SER A 87 1.37 -10.81 -0.48
C SER A 87 2.68 -10.80 -1.25
N PHE A 88 2.69 -10.18 -2.43
CA PHE A 88 3.90 -9.99 -3.23
C PHE A 88 4.77 -8.83 -2.71
N ALA A 89 4.16 -7.68 -2.46
CA ALA A 89 4.88 -6.46 -2.08
C ALA A 89 5.56 -6.62 -0.71
N ILE A 90 4.92 -7.27 0.26
CA ILE A 90 5.37 -7.37 1.65
C ILE A 90 6.72 -8.08 1.82
N ASP A 91 7.09 -8.91 0.85
CA ASP A 91 8.38 -9.61 0.79
C ASP A 91 9.43 -8.81 0.01
N SER A 92 8.99 -8.00 -0.95
CA SER A 92 9.86 -7.33 -1.92
C SER A 92 10.30 -5.94 -1.45
N VAL A 93 9.40 -5.20 -0.81
CA VAL A 93 9.61 -3.80 -0.44
C VAL A 93 10.00 -3.66 1.03
N ASP A 94 10.62 -2.53 1.35
CA ASP A 94 11.08 -2.20 2.70
C ASP A 94 9.94 -1.66 3.56
N GLU A 95 9.07 -0.84 2.96
CA GLU A 95 7.89 -0.28 3.64
C GLU A 95 6.66 -0.25 2.73
N ILE A 96 5.48 -0.46 3.33
CA ILE A 96 4.17 -0.25 2.68
C ILE A 96 3.38 0.71 3.56
N VAL A 97 2.76 1.72 2.96
CA VAL A 97 1.98 2.73 3.65
C VAL A 97 0.61 2.85 3.02
N MET A 98 -0.43 2.84 3.86
CA MET A 98 -1.82 2.95 3.49
C MET A 98 -2.49 4.03 4.33
N TRP A 99 -3.25 4.91 3.71
CA TRP A 99 -4.05 5.92 4.40
C TRP A 99 -5.21 6.38 3.52
N TYR A 100 -6.22 7.00 4.12
CA TYR A 100 -7.30 7.64 3.39
C TYR A 100 -7.22 9.16 3.55
N ALA A 101 -7.62 9.87 2.49
CA ALA A 101 -7.66 11.32 2.47
C ALA A 101 -6.32 11.98 2.86
N ASN A 102 -6.37 12.97 3.76
CA ASN A 102 -5.20 13.73 4.21
C ASN A 102 -4.65 13.23 5.55
N ASP A 103 -5.17 12.13 6.09
CA ASP A 103 -4.88 11.64 7.44
C ASP A 103 -3.69 10.67 7.41
N TRP A 104 -2.55 11.16 6.91
CA TRP A 104 -1.30 10.42 6.77
C TRP A 104 -0.37 10.53 7.99
N ASP A 105 -0.78 11.29 9.01
CA ASP A 105 0.00 11.58 10.22
C ASP A 105 -0.21 10.58 11.36
N ASP A 106 -1.35 9.89 11.41
CA ASP A 106 -1.68 8.89 12.43
C ASP A 106 -1.78 7.47 11.86
N LEU A 107 -0.62 6.93 11.45
CA LEU A 107 -0.52 5.60 10.86
C LEU A 107 -0.15 4.56 11.91
N THR A 108 -0.94 3.49 12.00
CA THR A 108 -0.61 2.35 12.86
C THR A 108 0.62 1.64 12.30
N LEU A 109 1.69 1.58 13.11
CA LEU A 109 2.97 0.99 12.72
C LEU A 109 2.99 -0.51 12.96
N VAL A 110 3.30 -1.29 11.93
CA VAL A 110 3.24 -2.76 11.94
C VAL A 110 4.55 -3.35 11.42
N TYR A 111 5.04 -4.40 12.07
CA TYR A 111 6.28 -5.09 11.68
C TYR A 111 6.09 -6.58 11.38
N ASP A 112 4.93 -7.14 11.70
CA ASP A 112 4.61 -8.52 11.40
C ASP A 112 3.73 -8.62 10.15
N LYS A 113 4.06 -9.56 9.26
CA LYS A 113 3.36 -9.73 7.99
C LYS A 113 1.92 -10.19 8.17
N LYS A 114 1.69 -11.11 9.10
CA LYS A 114 0.35 -11.66 9.35
C LYS A 114 -0.52 -10.62 10.03
N GLU A 115 0.04 -9.88 10.99
CA GLU A 115 -0.64 -8.75 11.62
C GLU A 115 -1.03 -7.68 10.60
N PHE A 116 -0.11 -7.32 9.69
CA PHE A 116 -0.41 -6.33 8.65
C PHE A 116 -1.56 -6.77 7.74
N LEU A 117 -1.51 -8.00 7.21
CA LEU A 117 -2.59 -8.53 6.35
C LEU A 117 -3.92 -8.68 7.11
N PHE A 118 -3.86 -9.05 8.39
CA PHE A 118 -5.04 -9.10 9.26
C PHE A 118 -5.69 -7.73 9.42
N LEU A 119 -4.91 -6.70 9.74
CA LEU A 119 -5.42 -5.33 9.91
C LEU A 119 -5.96 -4.74 8.60
N VAL A 120 -5.33 -5.05 7.45
CA VAL A 120 -5.88 -4.68 6.14
C VAL A 120 -7.24 -5.32 5.93
N LYS A 121 -7.37 -6.62 6.24
CA LYS A 121 -8.64 -7.33 6.12
C LYS A 121 -9.72 -6.70 7.02
N GLU A 122 -9.40 -6.40 8.28
CA GLU A 122 -10.33 -5.73 9.19
C GLU A 122 -10.78 -4.37 8.65
N GLY A 123 -9.86 -3.60 8.07
CA GLY A 123 -10.18 -2.33 7.40
C GLY A 123 -11.14 -2.48 6.22
N LEU A 124 -10.95 -3.52 5.40
CA LEU A 124 -11.84 -3.84 4.28
C LEU A 124 -13.21 -4.36 4.72
N GLU A 125 -13.31 -5.08 5.83
CA GLU A 125 -14.58 -5.58 6.38
C GLU A 125 -15.35 -4.49 7.16
N ASN A 126 -14.72 -3.36 7.46
CA ASN A 126 -15.39 -2.20 8.04
C ASN A 126 -16.26 -1.48 6.99
N SER A 127 -17.37 -0.86 7.44
CA SER A 127 -18.24 -0.06 6.59
C SER A 127 -17.53 1.10 5.87
N MET A 128 -16.43 1.61 6.42
CA MET A 128 -15.65 2.68 5.78
C MET A 128 -14.71 2.16 4.68
N CYS A 129 -14.31 0.88 4.71
CA CYS A 129 -13.39 0.29 3.74
C CYS A 129 -12.03 1.01 3.67
N GLU A 130 -11.48 1.36 4.82
CA GLU A 130 -10.26 2.18 4.95
C GLU A 130 -9.18 1.45 5.75
N ALA A 131 -7.91 1.75 5.46
CA ALA A 131 -6.78 1.28 6.24
C ALA A 131 -5.74 2.38 6.45
N TYR A 132 -5.32 2.56 7.70
CA TYR A 132 -4.34 3.57 8.14
C TYR A 132 -3.12 2.88 8.75
N LEU A 133 -2.27 2.33 7.88
CA LEU A 133 -1.21 1.39 8.26
C LEU A 133 0.13 1.80 7.67
N ARG A 134 1.20 1.64 8.43
CA ARG A 134 2.58 1.66 7.96
C ARG A 134 3.24 0.34 8.33
N TYR A 135 3.51 -0.49 7.34
CA TYR A 135 4.31 -1.70 7.49
C TYR A 135 5.77 -1.43 7.22
N ILE A 136 6.66 -1.93 8.07
CA ILE A 136 8.12 -1.90 7.88
C ILE A 136 8.67 -3.33 7.99
N ARG A 137 9.41 -3.78 6.97
CA ARG A 137 10.02 -5.11 6.95
C ARG A 137 11.09 -5.24 8.06
N ARG A 138 11.04 -6.30 8.86
CA ARG A 138 11.89 -6.45 10.08
C ARG A 138 13.40 -6.46 9.82
N ASP A 139 13.84 -7.01 8.70
CA ASP A 139 15.25 -7.02 8.27
C ASP A 139 15.78 -5.62 7.99
N VAL A 140 14.92 -4.71 7.54
CA VAL A 140 15.23 -3.27 7.35
C VAL A 140 15.35 -2.55 8.69
N VAL A 141 14.53 -2.91 9.68
CA VAL A 141 14.63 -2.35 11.03
C VAL A 141 15.92 -2.79 11.71
N SER A 142 16.35 -4.03 11.46
CA SER A 142 17.55 -4.61 12.09
C SER A 142 18.88 -4.05 11.54
N THR A 143 18.82 -3.25 10.47
CA THR A 143 19.99 -2.65 9.79
C THR A 143 20.11 -1.14 10.01
N LYS A 144 19.19 -0.51 10.75
CA LYS A 144 19.25 0.88 11.20
C LYS A 144 19.63 0.96 12.68
#